data_AF-A0A1B7WAM8-F1
#
_entry.id   AF-A0A1B7WAM8-F1
#
_cell.length_a   1.000
_cell.length_b   1.000
_cell.length_c   1.000
_cell.angle_alpha   90.00
_cell.angle_beta   90.00
_cell.angle_gamma   90.00
#
_symmetry.space_group_name_H-M   'P 1'
#
loop_
_entity.id
_entity.type
_entity.pdbx_description
1 polymer ?
#
loop_
_entity_poly.entity_id
_entity_poly.type
_entity_poly.pdbx_seq_one_letter_code
_entity_poly.pdbx_strand_id
1 'polypeptide(L)'
;MNSMKGLFLQTQIITNWRRLVSKCLLLLLWLFIISIQPAIAGIKDDRYDGNIFVIYAGNGSLVPAKETLAQTLAEHKPAIVTFYIDDSSDCKKYAQVVSEVQAFYGRAAEIIPISVDTILADKTYQPTEPGYYYSGGVPQVVIFDQSGKVVLNKKGQVPFTEIDDKLREIFDLLPRTESVELKRRSAKQFSSQLEDQ
;
A
#
# COMPACT_ATOMS: atom_id res chain seq x y z
N MET A 1 -74.46 13.13 -13.64
CA MET A 1 -73.64 11.96 -14.02
C MET A 1 -72.40 12.29 -14.87
N ASN A 2 -72.00 13.58 -15.02
CA ASN A 2 -70.81 13.97 -15.80
C ASN A 2 -69.59 14.35 -14.95
N SER A 3 -69.77 14.71 -13.67
CA SER A 3 -68.66 15.12 -12.78
C SER A 3 -67.77 13.94 -12.33
N MET A 4 -68.34 12.76 -12.07
CA MET A 4 -67.55 11.56 -11.68
C MET A 4 -66.64 11.03 -12.80
N LYS A 5 -66.99 11.25 -14.08
CA LYS A 5 -66.18 10.81 -15.23
C LYS A 5 -64.91 11.67 -15.39
N GLY A 6 -64.97 12.95 -15.03
CA GLY A 6 -63.83 13.88 -15.09
C GLY A 6 -62.75 13.56 -14.07
N LEU A 7 -63.12 13.26 -12.82
CA LEU A 7 -62.17 12.84 -11.78
C LEU A 7 -61.46 11.52 -12.12
N PHE A 8 -62.16 10.59 -12.77
CA PHE A 8 -61.61 9.33 -13.23
C PHE A 8 -60.60 9.52 -14.37
N LEU A 9 -60.88 10.40 -15.33
CA LEU A 9 -59.92 10.74 -16.40
C LEU A 9 -58.66 11.41 -15.84
N GLN A 10 -58.82 12.35 -14.90
CA GLN A 10 -57.70 13.09 -14.31
C GLN A 10 -56.77 12.18 -13.49
N THR A 11 -57.33 11.22 -12.74
CA THR A 11 -56.54 10.23 -11.98
C THR A 11 -55.82 9.22 -12.89
N GLN A 12 -56.41 8.84 -14.02
CA GLN A 12 -55.77 7.98 -15.03
C GLN A 12 -54.58 8.69 -15.71
N ILE A 13 -54.73 9.99 -16.04
CA ILE A 13 -53.65 10.79 -16.65
C ILE A 13 -52.48 10.96 -15.68
N ILE A 14 -52.74 11.29 -14.41
CA ILE A 14 -51.71 11.43 -13.38
C ILE A 14 -50.97 10.11 -13.14
N THR A 15 -51.69 8.98 -13.13
CA THR A 15 -51.10 7.65 -12.93
C THR A 15 -50.22 7.24 -14.13
N ASN A 16 -50.66 7.54 -15.36
CA ASN A 16 -49.86 7.29 -16.55
C ASN A 16 -48.62 8.18 -16.63
N TRP A 17 -48.72 9.45 -16.24
CA TRP A 17 -47.58 10.36 -16.15
C TRP A 17 -46.57 9.88 -15.10
N ARG A 18 -47.04 9.45 -13.92
CA ARG A 18 -46.17 8.89 -12.86
C ARG A 18 -45.45 7.62 -13.34
N ARG A 19 -46.14 6.75 -14.10
CA ARG A 19 -45.53 5.56 -14.70
C ARG A 19 -44.49 5.91 -15.77
N LEU A 20 -44.75 6.91 -16.60
CA LEU A 20 -43.80 7.38 -17.62
C LEU A 20 -42.54 7.97 -16.98
N VAL A 21 -42.71 8.86 -16.00
CA VAL A 21 -41.61 9.45 -15.23
C VAL A 21 -40.80 8.35 -14.52
N SER A 22 -41.46 7.38 -13.89
CA SER A 22 -40.78 6.24 -13.26
C SER A 22 -39.96 5.41 -14.25
N LYS A 23 -40.49 5.14 -15.46
CA LYS A 23 -39.74 4.45 -16.51
C LYS A 23 -38.54 5.26 -17.00
N CYS A 24 -38.69 6.58 -17.18
CA CYS A 24 -37.57 7.45 -17.53
C CYS A 24 -36.49 7.48 -16.44
N LEU A 25 -36.88 7.56 -15.17
CA LEU A 25 -35.92 7.49 -14.06
C LEU A 25 -35.19 6.15 -14.01
N LEU A 26 -35.89 5.04 -14.22
CA LEU A 26 -35.27 3.71 -14.29
C LEU A 26 -34.30 3.59 -15.48
N LEU A 27 -34.68 4.13 -16.64
CA LEU A 27 -33.81 4.17 -17.81
C LEU A 27 -32.56 5.01 -17.55
N LEU A 28 -32.70 6.19 -16.94
CA LEU A 28 -31.57 7.06 -16.59
C LEU A 28 -30.65 6.39 -15.56
N LEU A 29 -31.21 5.74 -14.55
CA LEU A 29 -30.44 4.98 -13.57
C LEU A 29 -29.68 3.84 -14.23
N TRP A 30 -30.32 3.12 -15.17
CA TRP A 30 -29.69 2.03 -15.89
C TRP A 30 -28.54 2.52 -16.79
N LEU A 31 -28.74 3.62 -17.51
CA LEU A 31 -27.69 4.27 -18.31
C LEU A 31 -26.52 4.76 -17.44
N PHE A 32 -26.83 5.28 -16.25
CA PHE A 32 -25.81 5.71 -15.29
C PHE A 32 -24.95 4.53 -14.83
N ILE A 33 -25.56 3.40 -14.47
CA ILE A 33 -24.83 2.18 -14.03
C ILE A 33 -23.92 1.65 -15.14
N ILE A 34 -24.38 1.62 -16.39
CA ILE A 34 -23.57 1.14 -17.53
C ILE A 34 -22.38 2.07 -17.81
N SER A 35 -22.47 3.33 -17.42
CA SER A 35 -21.46 4.35 -17.67
C SER A 35 -20.38 4.41 -16.57
N ILE A 36 -20.50 3.61 -15.50
CA ILE A 36 -19.47 3.51 -14.46
C ILE A 36 -18.27 2.75 -15.03
N GLN A 37 -17.18 3.46 -15.31
CA GLN A 37 -15.90 2.84 -15.64
C GLN A 37 -15.30 2.20 -14.38
N PRO A 38 -14.70 1.00 -14.46
CA PRO A 38 -13.99 0.42 -13.33
C PRO A 38 -12.79 1.29 -12.94
N ALA A 39 -12.55 1.43 -11.64
CA ALA A 39 -11.31 2.01 -11.14
C ALA A 39 -10.16 1.03 -11.46
N ILE A 40 -9.26 1.43 -12.36
CA ILE A 40 -8.10 0.62 -12.76
C ILE A 40 -6.96 0.97 -11.79
N ALA A 41 -6.78 0.13 -10.76
CA ALA A 41 -5.57 0.10 -9.94
C ALA A 41 -4.73 -1.11 -10.36
N GLY A 42 -3.43 -0.89 -10.53
CA GLY A 42 -2.55 -1.89 -11.16
C GLY A 42 -1.18 -1.97 -10.49
N ILE A 43 -0.86 -3.12 -9.91
CA ILE A 43 0.49 -3.38 -9.35
C ILE A 43 1.60 -3.41 -10.43
N LYS A 44 1.22 -3.52 -11.72
CA LYS A 44 2.15 -3.70 -12.84
C LYS A 44 2.33 -2.43 -13.69
N ASP A 45 1.65 -1.35 -13.36
CA ASP A 45 1.75 -0.08 -14.07
C ASP A 45 2.26 1.04 -13.15
N ASP A 46 2.67 2.13 -13.79
CA ASP A 46 3.21 3.31 -13.12
C ASP A 46 2.14 4.39 -12.88
N ARG A 47 0.89 3.97 -12.58
CA ARG A 47 -0.19 4.91 -12.24
C ARG A 47 -0.23 5.16 -10.73
N TYR A 48 -0.54 6.39 -10.32
CA TYR A 48 -0.77 6.67 -8.92
C TYR A 48 -2.14 6.11 -8.48
N ASP A 49 -2.11 5.12 -7.59
CA ASP A 49 -3.33 4.49 -7.03
C ASP A 49 -3.61 4.96 -5.59
N GLY A 50 -2.68 5.70 -4.99
CA GLY A 50 -2.62 6.03 -3.56
C GLY A 50 -1.36 5.46 -2.91
N ASN A 51 -1.28 5.51 -1.58
CA ASN A 51 -0.06 5.05 -0.90
C ASN A 51 0.14 3.54 -1.05
N ILE A 52 1.33 3.13 -1.53
CA ILE A 52 1.60 1.73 -1.88
C ILE A 52 1.58 0.78 -0.67
N PHE A 53 1.88 1.24 0.54
CA PHE A 53 1.84 0.38 1.72
C PHE A 53 0.42 0.14 2.22
N VAL A 54 -0.46 1.13 2.06
CA VAL A 54 -1.89 0.98 2.35
C VAL A 54 -2.53 0.00 1.37
N ILE A 55 -2.23 0.14 0.07
CA ILE A 55 -2.91 -0.60 -1.00
C ILE A 55 -2.29 -1.98 -1.23
N TYR A 56 -0.97 -2.06 -1.33
CA TYR A 56 -0.25 -3.26 -1.81
C TYR A 56 0.50 -4.03 -0.73
N ALA A 57 0.85 -3.39 0.40
CA ALA A 57 1.48 -4.08 1.53
C ALA A 57 0.48 -4.65 2.55
N GLY A 58 -0.79 -4.22 2.49
CA GLY A 58 -1.82 -4.62 3.47
C GLY A 58 -1.53 -4.10 4.89
N ASN A 59 -0.65 -3.12 5.04
CA ASN A 59 -0.35 -2.49 6.31
C ASN A 59 -0.16 -0.98 6.17
N GLY A 60 -1.27 -0.25 6.32
CA GLY A 60 -1.26 1.21 6.33
C GLY A 60 -0.56 1.82 7.54
N SER A 61 -0.29 1.06 8.61
CA SER A 61 0.43 1.58 9.79
C SER A 61 1.94 1.75 9.55
N LEU A 62 2.45 1.34 8.39
CA LEU A 62 3.84 1.60 8.01
C LEU A 62 4.07 3.08 7.67
N VAL A 63 3.02 3.80 7.27
CA VAL A 63 3.12 5.21 6.87
C VAL A 63 2.15 6.05 7.71
N PRO A 64 2.65 6.99 8.54
CA PRO A 64 4.06 7.33 8.74
C PRO A 64 4.82 6.29 9.60
N ALA A 65 6.15 6.34 9.54
CA ALA A 65 7.03 5.62 10.48
C ALA A 65 6.74 6.04 11.92
N LYS A 66 7.04 5.17 12.90
CA LYS A 66 6.83 5.50 14.33
C LYS A 66 7.91 6.45 14.84
N GLU A 67 9.14 6.23 14.39
CA GLU A 67 10.32 7.01 14.75
C GLU A 67 11.05 7.51 13.50
N THR A 68 11.78 8.61 13.67
CA THR A 68 12.73 9.10 12.67
C THR A 68 14.05 8.34 12.74
N LEU A 69 14.83 8.35 11.65
CA LEU A 69 16.15 7.71 11.63
C LEU A 69 17.05 8.23 12.76
N ALA A 70 17.04 9.53 13.02
CA ALA A 70 17.81 10.11 14.12
C ALA A 70 17.43 9.55 15.49
N GLN A 71 16.13 9.37 15.76
CA GLN A 71 15.64 8.81 17.03
C GLN A 71 16.01 7.33 17.15
N THR A 72 15.71 6.53 16.12
CA THR A 72 16.01 5.09 16.11
C THR A 72 17.50 4.82 16.33
N LEU A 73 18.38 5.60 15.68
CA LEU A 73 19.83 5.48 15.87
C LEU A 73 20.27 5.88 17.28
N ALA A 74 19.66 6.92 17.86
CA ALA A 74 19.96 7.34 19.23
C ALA A 74 19.53 6.30 20.28
N GLU A 75 18.51 5.50 19.98
CA GLU A 75 18.02 4.41 20.82
C GLU A 75 18.77 3.09 20.62
N HIS A 76 19.82 3.06 19.76
CA HIS A 76 20.56 1.85 19.40
C HIS A 76 19.67 0.73 18.86
N LYS A 77 18.57 1.10 18.22
CA LYS A 77 17.61 0.18 17.60
C LYS A 77 17.98 0.00 16.12
N PRO A 78 17.95 -1.22 15.57
CA PRO A 78 18.17 -1.42 14.14
C PRO A 78 17.14 -0.66 13.32
N ALA A 79 17.57 -0.05 12.23
CA ALA A 79 16.72 0.74 11.35
C ALA A 79 16.71 0.16 9.93
N ILE A 80 15.55 0.15 9.30
CA ILE A 80 15.35 -0.30 7.92
C ILE A 80 14.68 0.83 7.17
N VAL A 81 15.47 1.62 6.44
CA VAL A 81 14.95 2.71 5.60
C VAL A 81 14.59 2.14 4.24
N THR A 82 13.37 2.39 3.77
CA THR A 82 12.94 2.04 2.41
C THR A 82 12.55 3.30 1.66
N PHE A 83 13.23 3.56 0.54
CA PHE A 83 12.87 4.63 -0.38
C PHE A 83 11.92 4.10 -1.45
N TYR A 84 10.83 4.83 -1.66
CA TYR A 84 9.78 4.44 -2.60
C TYR A 84 9.19 5.68 -3.29
N ILE A 85 8.43 5.43 -4.34
CA ILE A 85 7.49 6.38 -4.93
C ILE A 85 6.18 5.64 -5.20
N ASP A 86 5.04 6.33 -5.07
CA ASP A 86 3.73 5.67 -5.06
C ASP A 86 3.25 5.21 -6.44
N ASP A 87 3.77 5.82 -7.49
CA ASP A 87 3.43 5.58 -8.89
C ASP A 87 4.47 4.73 -9.63
N SER A 88 5.36 4.03 -8.92
CA SER A 88 6.30 3.08 -9.53
C SER A 88 5.80 1.64 -9.38
N SER A 89 5.59 0.95 -10.50
CA SER A 89 5.24 -0.48 -10.55
C SER A 89 6.25 -1.36 -9.80
N ASP A 90 7.53 -0.99 -9.81
CA ASP A 90 8.54 -1.70 -9.04
C ASP A 90 8.40 -1.46 -7.54
N CYS A 91 8.09 -0.24 -7.10
CA CYS A 91 7.79 0.04 -5.70
C CYS A 91 6.51 -0.68 -5.24
N LYS A 92 5.46 -0.68 -6.07
CA LYS A 92 4.20 -1.39 -5.79
C LYS A 92 4.43 -2.89 -5.53
N LYS A 93 5.25 -3.55 -6.37
CA LYS A 93 5.63 -4.96 -6.17
C LYS A 93 6.46 -5.14 -4.90
N TYR A 94 7.41 -4.23 -4.66
CA TYR A 94 8.33 -4.32 -3.53
C TYR A 94 7.66 -4.10 -2.17
N ALA A 95 6.52 -3.42 -2.13
CA ALA A 95 5.72 -3.20 -0.92
C ALA A 95 5.40 -4.52 -0.17
N GLN A 96 5.25 -5.63 -0.90
CA GLN A 96 5.04 -6.96 -0.31
C GLN A 96 6.24 -7.45 0.49
N VAL A 97 7.46 -7.24 -0.01
CA VAL A 97 8.72 -7.59 0.69
C VAL A 97 8.85 -6.79 1.97
N VAL A 98 8.56 -5.48 1.92
CA VAL A 98 8.62 -4.61 3.10
C VAL A 98 7.59 -5.03 4.16
N SER A 99 6.38 -5.42 3.74
CA SER A 99 5.35 -5.97 4.63
C SER A 99 5.80 -7.27 5.31
N GLU A 100 6.50 -8.13 4.57
CA GLU A 100 7.07 -9.37 5.11
C GLU A 100 8.15 -9.08 6.14
N VAL A 101 9.10 -8.19 5.82
CA VAL A 101 10.13 -7.73 6.78
C VAL A 101 9.48 -7.17 8.04
N GLN A 102 8.45 -6.34 7.91
CA GLN A 102 7.71 -5.81 9.05
C GLN A 102 7.04 -6.89 9.89
N ALA A 103 6.43 -7.89 9.26
CA ALA A 103 5.77 -8.97 9.97
C ALA A 103 6.74 -9.75 10.88
N PHE A 104 7.99 -9.94 10.44
CA PHE A 104 9.00 -10.65 11.23
C PHE A 104 9.76 -9.75 12.20
N TYR A 105 10.16 -8.55 11.77
CA TYR A 105 11.13 -7.72 12.47
C TYR A 105 10.57 -6.40 13.01
N GLY A 106 9.36 -5.98 12.66
CA GLY A 106 8.80 -4.67 13.02
C GLY A 106 8.55 -4.44 14.52
N ARG A 107 8.78 -5.46 15.36
CA ARG A 107 8.82 -5.32 16.83
C ARG A 107 10.23 -5.02 17.36
N ALA A 108 11.27 -5.46 16.66
CA ALA A 108 12.66 -5.40 17.09
C ALA A 108 13.49 -4.36 16.31
N ALA A 109 13.04 -3.99 15.11
CA ALA A 109 13.63 -2.96 14.26
C ALA A 109 12.58 -1.90 13.90
N GLU A 110 13.03 -0.67 13.64
CA GLU A 110 12.17 0.36 13.06
C GLU A 110 12.21 0.28 11.53
N ILE A 111 11.05 0.31 10.89
CA ILE A 111 10.94 0.39 9.43
C ILE A 111 10.48 1.79 9.07
N ILE A 112 11.28 2.48 8.27
CA ILE A 112 11.14 3.89 7.96
C ILE A 112 10.93 4.04 6.44
N PRO A 113 9.69 3.98 5.95
CA PRO A 113 9.39 4.26 4.55
C PRO A 113 9.51 5.76 4.27
N ILE A 114 10.24 6.12 3.22
CA ILE A 114 10.49 7.49 2.79
C ILE A 114 10.08 7.62 1.33
N SER A 115 9.07 8.46 1.06
CA SER A 115 8.78 8.86 -0.31
C SER A 115 9.91 9.72 -0.84
N VAL A 116 10.46 9.38 -2.00
CA VAL A 116 11.56 10.14 -2.61
C VAL A 116 11.12 11.53 -3.06
N ASP A 117 9.82 11.79 -3.24
CA ASP A 117 9.27 13.12 -3.51
C ASP A 117 9.54 14.10 -2.35
N THR A 118 9.83 13.58 -1.16
CA THR A 118 10.18 14.40 0.01
C THR A 118 11.67 14.75 0.08
N ILE A 119 12.49 14.15 -0.78
CA ILE A 119 13.95 14.36 -0.81
C ILE A 119 14.27 15.49 -1.81
N LEU A 120 14.56 16.66 -1.28
CA LEU A 120 15.01 17.82 -2.04
C LEU A 120 16.44 17.62 -2.56
N ALA A 121 16.65 17.83 -3.86
CA ALA A 121 17.94 17.64 -4.54
C ALA A 121 19.03 18.62 -4.08
N ASP A 122 18.66 19.87 -3.77
CA ASP A 122 19.61 20.94 -3.41
C ASP A 122 19.89 21.02 -1.90
N LYS A 123 19.38 20.06 -1.12
CA LYS A 123 19.59 20.00 0.33
C LYS A 123 20.77 19.07 0.66
N THR A 124 21.69 19.56 1.48
CA THR A 124 22.69 18.71 2.14
C THR A 124 22.05 18.02 3.34
N TYR A 125 22.11 16.70 3.38
CA TYR A 125 21.57 15.89 4.47
C TYR A 125 22.67 15.50 5.46
N GLN A 126 22.29 15.31 6.73
CA GLN A 126 23.15 14.72 7.75
C GLN A 126 23.07 13.19 7.72
N PRO A 127 24.10 12.45 8.22
CA PRO A 127 24.05 10.99 8.31
C PRO A 127 22.89 10.43 9.17
N THR A 128 22.20 11.26 9.95
CA THR A 128 21.00 10.87 10.71
C THR A 128 19.69 11.16 9.96
N GLU A 129 19.78 11.73 8.76
CA GLU A 129 18.64 12.01 7.88
C GLU A 129 18.60 10.98 6.74
N PRO A 130 17.43 10.42 6.39
CA PRO A 130 17.32 9.44 5.31
C PRO A 130 17.86 9.94 3.96
N GLY A 131 17.67 11.23 3.64
CA GLY A 131 18.12 11.81 2.38
C GLY A 131 19.64 11.68 2.12
N TYR A 132 20.45 11.49 3.18
CA TYR A 132 21.89 11.25 3.05
C TYR A 132 22.22 9.93 2.33
N TYR A 133 21.34 8.93 2.42
CA TYR A 133 21.57 7.59 1.90
C TYR A 133 20.87 7.32 0.57
N TYR A 134 20.00 8.21 0.11
CA TYR A 134 19.30 8.03 -1.15
C TYR A 134 20.26 8.12 -2.34
N SER A 135 20.26 7.10 -3.20
CA SER A 135 21.24 6.96 -4.30
C SER A 135 20.62 7.16 -5.70
N GLY A 136 19.50 7.88 -5.77
CA GLY A 136 18.86 8.29 -7.02
C GLY A 136 18.07 7.20 -7.75
N GLY A 137 17.59 6.17 -7.05
CA GLY A 137 16.73 5.14 -7.66
C GLY A 137 15.84 4.45 -6.65
N VAL A 138 14.69 3.98 -7.10
CA VAL A 138 13.67 3.30 -6.29
C VAL A 138 13.21 1.99 -6.94
N PRO A 139 12.76 1.00 -6.15
CA PRO A 139 12.85 0.96 -4.69
C PRO A 139 14.32 0.87 -4.22
N GLN A 140 14.60 1.35 -3.01
CA GLN A 140 15.92 1.21 -2.39
C GLN A 140 15.74 0.89 -0.91
N VAL A 141 16.57 0.00 -0.37
CA VAL A 141 16.59 -0.33 1.07
C VAL A 141 17.96 -0.06 1.67
N VAL A 142 17.98 0.49 2.87
CA VAL A 142 19.18 0.72 3.69
C VAL A 142 18.93 0.15 5.08
N ILE A 143 19.83 -0.71 5.55
CA ILE A 143 19.74 -1.37 6.86
C ILE A 143 20.89 -0.89 7.74
N PHE A 144 20.53 -0.48 8.95
CA PHE A 144 21.43 -0.06 10.02
C PHE A 144 21.40 -1.08 11.15
N ASP A 145 22.58 -1.42 11.67
CA ASP A 145 22.70 -2.19 12.91
C ASP A 145 22.49 -1.31 14.16
N GLN A 146 22.57 -1.90 15.36
CA GLN A 146 22.39 -1.20 16.64
C GLN A 146 23.45 -0.12 16.90
N SER A 147 24.61 -0.20 16.23
CA SER A 147 25.66 0.82 16.31
C SER A 147 25.43 2.01 15.37
N GLY A 148 24.41 1.91 14.51
CA GLY A 148 24.11 2.88 13.46
C GLY A 148 24.99 2.74 12.23
N LYS A 149 25.68 1.60 12.06
CA LYS A 149 26.46 1.31 10.86
C LYS A 149 25.54 0.74 9.78
N VAL A 150 25.74 1.21 8.55
CA VAL A 150 25.06 0.66 7.37
C VAL A 150 25.63 -0.73 7.06
N VAL A 151 24.78 -1.77 7.12
CA VAL A 151 25.13 -3.15 6.77
C VAL A 151 24.58 -3.59 5.41
N LEU A 152 23.58 -2.88 4.89
CA LEU A 152 23.04 -3.07 3.54
C LEU A 152 22.61 -1.72 2.96
N ASN A 153 22.94 -1.47 1.70
CA ASN A 153 22.40 -0.36 0.91
C ASN A 153 22.27 -0.81 -0.54
N LYS A 154 21.05 -1.10 -0.99
CA LYS A 154 20.79 -1.67 -2.32
C LYS A 154 19.54 -1.08 -2.96
N LYS A 155 19.62 -0.91 -4.28
CA LYS A 155 18.52 -0.52 -5.17
C LYS A 155 17.87 -1.74 -5.82
N GLY A 156 16.63 -1.57 -6.23
CA GLY A 156 15.83 -2.56 -6.94
C GLY A 156 15.10 -3.53 -6.01
N GLN A 157 14.62 -4.62 -6.59
CA GLN A 157 13.84 -5.67 -5.94
C GLN A 157 14.75 -6.55 -5.06
N VAL A 158 15.21 -6.03 -3.92
CA VAL A 158 16.04 -6.80 -2.98
C VAL A 158 15.19 -7.92 -2.35
N PRO A 159 15.51 -9.19 -2.54
CA PRO A 159 14.65 -10.26 -2.05
C PRO A 159 14.60 -10.25 -0.51
N PHE A 160 13.45 -10.62 0.06
CA PHE A 160 13.26 -10.77 1.52
C PHE A 160 14.41 -11.56 2.15
N THR A 161 14.86 -12.63 1.47
CA THR A 161 15.91 -13.50 1.96
C THR A 161 17.22 -12.78 2.22
N GLU A 162 17.59 -11.82 1.36
CA GLU A 162 18.83 -11.07 1.54
C GLU A 162 18.74 -10.09 2.72
N ILE A 163 17.56 -9.48 2.91
CA ILE A 163 17.27 -8.61 4.06
C ILE A 163 17.29 -9.45 5.35
N ASP A 164 16.63 -10.60 5.34
CA ASP A 164 16.56 -11.54 6.46
C ASP A 164 17.95 -12.05 6.87
N ASP A 165 18.83 -12.36 5.92
CA ASP A 165 20.21 -12.79 6.24
C ASP A 165 20.96 -11.70 7.02
N LYS A 166 20.81 -10.42 6.61
CA LYS A 166 21.43 -9.28 7.31
C LYS A 166 20.82 -9.03 8.68
N LEU A 167 19.51 -9.17 8.82
CA LEU A 167 18.85 -8.99 10.11
C LEU A 167 19.17 -10.14 11.07
N ARG A 168 19.35 -11.37 10.58
CA ARG A 168 19.82 -12.49 11.41
C ARG A 168 21.22 -12.25 11.96
N GLU A 169 22.13 -11.70 11.16
CA GLU A 169 23.46 -11.27 11.63
C GLU A 169 23.34 -10.19 12.72
N ILE A 170 22.49 -9.18 12.51
CA ILE A 170 22.26 -8.07 13.47
C ILE A 170 21.70 -8.58 14.82
N PHE A 171 20.79 -9.56 14.77
CA PHE A 171 20.08 -10.07 15.95
C PHE A 171 20.70 -11.34 16.54
N ASP A 172 21.88 -11.77 16.05
CA ASP A 172 22.54 -13.02 16.45
C ASP A 172 21.60 -14.24 16.38
N LEU A 173 20.83 -14.33 15.30
CA LEU A 173 19.89 -15.42 15.06
C LEU A 173 20.58 -16.54 14.27
N LEU A 174 20.13 -17.78 14.49
CA LEU A 174 20.57 -18.94 13.71
C LEU A 174 20.41 -18.69 12.21
N PRO A 175 21.18 -19.36 11.33
CA PRO A 175 20.94 -19.32 9.89
C PRO A 175 19.53 -19.82 9.53
N ARG A 176 18.98 -19.37 8.40
CA ARG A 176 17.63 -19.79 7.96
C ARG A 176 17.52 -21.31 7.77
N THR A 177 18.58 -21.97 7.28
CA THR A 177 18.66 -23.42 7.10
C THR A 177 18.53 -24.22 8.40
N GLU A 178 18.84 -23.59 9.53
CA GLU A 178 18.80 -24.19 10.87
C GLU A 178 17.59 -23.72 11.69
N SER A 179 16.82 -22.76 11.16
CA SER A 179 15.64 -22.22 11.82
C SER A 179 14.38 -22.98 11.44
N VAL A 180 13.46 -23.13 12.38
CA VAL A 180 12.12 -23.64 12.08
C VAL A 180 11.45 -22.69 11.10
N GLU A 181 11.06 -23.20 9.93
CA GLU A 181 10.37 -22.42 8.90
C GLU A 181 8.99 -21.98 9.44
N LEU A 182 8.86 -20.69 9.78
CA LEU A 182 7.59 -20.10 10.17
C LEU A 182 6.72 -19.94 8.91
N LYS A 183 5.96 -20.99 8.56
CA LYS A 183 5.02 -20.94 7.43
C LYS A 183 3.87 -19.99 7.71
N ARG A 184 3.85 -18.85 7.04
CA ARG A 184 2.65 -18.02 6.89
C ARG A 184 1.63 -18.80 6.06
N ARG A 185 0.33 -18.72 6.38
CA ARG A 185 -0.73 -19.23 5.47
C ARG A 185 -0.54 -18.55 4.11
N SER A 186 -0.55 -19.32 3.02
CA SER A 186 -0.25 -18.80 1.69
C SER A 186 -1.26 -17.72 1.27
N ALA A 187 -0.79 -16.70 0.55
CA ALA A 187 -1.65 -15.65 0.00
C ALA A 187 -2.79 -16.20 -0.89
N LYS A 188 -2.60 -17.40 -1.44
CA LYS A 188 -3.62 -18.13 -2.22
C LYS A 188 -4.88 -18.46 -1.40
N GLN A 189 -4.78 -18.60 -0.08
CA GLN A 189 -5.94 -18.73 0.82
C GLN A 189 -6.61 -17.40 1.15
N PHE A 190 -5.91 -16.27 0.99
CA PHE A 190 -6.47 -14.94 1.24
C PHE A 190 -7.29 -14.46 0.03
N SER A 191 -6.80 -14.70 -1.19
CA SER A 191 -7.56 -14.40 -2.42
C SER A 191 -8.77 -15.32 -2.60
N SER A 192 -8.69 -16.61 -2.24
CA SER A 192 -9.84 -17.52 -2.35
C SER A 192 -11.00 -17.16 -1.41
N GLN A 193 -10.74 -16.44 -0.32
CA GLN A 193 -11.80 -15.96 0.59
C GLN A 193 -12.52 -14.70 0.07
N LEU A 194 -11.92 -13.99 -0.90
CA LEU A 194 -12.54 -12.85 -1.57
C LEU A 194 -13.27 -13.25 -2.86
N GLU A 195 -13.02 -14.46 -3.37
CA GLU A 195 -13.73 -15.03 -4.53
C GLU A 195 -15.04 -15.75 -4.13
N ASP A 196 -15.19 -16.11 -2.84
CA ASP A 196 -16.36 -16.80 -2.28
C ASP A 196 -17.36 -15.86 -1.53
N GLN A 197 -17.27 -14.54 -1.73
CA GLN A 197 -18.25 -13.54 -1.26
C GLN A 197 -18.82 -12.73 -2.43
#